data_AF-A0AAV5UM15-F1
#
_entry.id   AF-A0AAV5UM15-F1
#
_cell.length_a   1.000
_cell.length_b   1.000
_cell.length_c   1.000
_cell.angle_alpha   90.00
_cell.angle_beta   90.00
_cell.angle_gamma   90.00
#
_symmetry.space_group_name_H-M   'P 1'
#
loop_
_entity.id
_entity.type
_entity.pdbx_description
1 polymer ?
#
loop_
_entity_poly.entity_id
_entity_poly.type
_entity_poly.pdbx_seq_one_letter_code
_entity_poly.pdbx_strand_id
1 'polypeptide(L)'
;MVVFATAFVLFTFIVGSTLCCTALWTIHKSPALRESFGVLCKWQMRTDLTLLLVTSVYSLIPASYAPSNNSLAAITITYIAEISYHYSGAMHDLFAVNRFIYIVFPMKQQAWRNATPKILVVSAVIIAFHTIIMTILDVNLHWLYDRETYLWQMTDTPWTEFYIKYFEVYWSTAELTLIVSLDSITFVYIIFKKSKVITPEIHINRRTETRLVLQSFCQCIPVTTVNIIFFFILPETTSPNLKIVFSSIWIVTNMIDA
;
A
#
# COMPACT_ATOMS: atom_id res chain seq x y z
N MET A 1 -10.96 7.96 25.37
CA MET A 1 -10.05 7.73 24.23
C MET A 1 -9.56 6.29 24.18
N VAL A 2 -9.01 5.74 25.27
CA VAL A 2 -8.50 4.33 25.32
C VAL A 2 -9.48 3.31 24.73
N VAL A 3 -10.73 3.28 25.18
CA VAL A 3 -11.75 2.31 24.71
C VAL A 3 -11.98 2.43 23.20
N PHE A 4 -12.07 3.65 22.67
CA PHE A 4 -12.26 3.89 21.24
C PHE A 4 -11.04 3.43 20.44
N ALA A 5 -9.82 3.82 20.84
CA ALA A 5 -8.60 3.44 20.16
C ALA A 5 -8.41 1.92 20.12
N THR A 6 -8.61 1.24 21.26
CA THR A 6 -8.53 -0.22 21.34
C THR A 6 -9.58 -0.89 20.47
N ALA A 7 -10.84 -0.44 20.53
CA ALA A 7 -11.90 -0.99 19.69
C ALA A 7 -11.63 -0.78 18.19
N PHE A 8 -11.11 0.39 17.83
CA PHE A 8 -10.74 0.74 16.46
C PHE A 8 -9.60 -0.15 15.94
N VAL A 9 -8.51 -0.30 16.69
CA VAL A 9 -7.38 -1.17 16.31
C VAL A 9 -7.84 -2.62 16.16
N LEU A 10 -8.65 -3.13 17.10
CA LEU A 10 -9.20 -4.49 17.01
C LEU A 10 -10.12 -4.67 15.81
N PHE A 11 -10.98 -3.69 15.53
CA PHE A 11 -11.86 -3.71 14.36
C PHE A 11 -11.05 -3.76 13.06
N THR A 12 -10.09 -2.84 12.90
CA THR A 12 -9.19 -2.78 11.74
C THR A 12 -8.44 -4.09 11.56
N PHE A 13 -7.89 -4.66 12.64
CA PHE A 13 -7.18 -5.94 12.60
C PHE A 13 -8.09 -7.09 12.16
N ILE A 14 -9.24 -7.26 12.80
CA ILE A 14 -10.15 -8.39 12.54
C ILE A 14 -10.69 -8.31 11.11
N VAL A 15 -11.21 -7.16 10.71
CA VAL A 15 -11.82 -7.00 9.38
C VAL A 15 -10.75 -7.09 8.31
N GLY A 16 -9.65 -6.32 8.44
CA GLY A 16 -8.55 -6.34 7.46
C GLY A 16 -7.94 -7.72 7.28
N SER A 17 -7.65 -8.42 8.39
CA SER A 17 -7.08 -9.78 8.31
C SER A 17 -8.05 -10.78 7.70
N THR A 18 -9.34 -10.65 7.97
CA THR A 18 -10.38 -11.53 7.38
C THR A 18 -10.47 -11.32 5.87
N LEU A 19 -10.47 -10.07 5.41
CA LEU A 19 -10.49 -9.75 3.98
C LEU A 19 -9.23 -10.26 3.29
N CYS A 20 -8.04 -9.99 3.82
CA CYS A 20 -6.77 -10.48 3.26
C CYS A 20 -6.70 -12.01 3.20
N CYS A 21 -7.13 -12.71 4.25
CA CYS A 21 -7.19 -14.17 4.27
C CYS A 21 -8.16 -14.71 3.22
N THR A 22 -9.32 -14.07 3.06
CA THR A 22 -10.34 -14.44 2.07
C THR A 22 -9.81 -14.22 0.64
N ALA A 23 -9.10 -13.12 0.41
CA ALA A 23 -8.44 -12.83 -0.86
C ALA A 23 -7.35 -13.88 -1.17
N LEU A 24 -6.48 -14.20 -0.21
CA LEU A 24 -5.45 -15.24 -0.38
C LEU A 24 -6.06 -16.62 -0.68
N TRP A 25 -7.13 -16.98 0.02
CA TRP A 25 -7.86 -18.22 -0.23
C TRP A 25 -8.47 -18.23 -1.64
N THR A 26 -9.07 -17.12 -2.06
CA THR A 26 -9.64 -16.94 -3.41
C THR A 26 -8.57 -17.06 -4.50
N ILE A 27 -7.42 -16.40 -4.33
CA ILE A 27 -6.26 -16.49 -5.24
C ILE A 27 -5.76 -17.93 -5.34
N HIS A 28 -5.68 -18.64 -4.21
CA HIS A 28 -5.23 -20.03 -4.19
C HIS A 28 -6.22 -20.96 -4.92
N LYS A 29 -7.53 -20.75 -4.75
CA LYS A 29 -8.56 -21.58 -5.36
C LYS A 29 -8.80 -21.27 -6.85
N SER A 30 -8.51 -20.05 -7.30
CA SER A 30 -8.78 -19.62 -8.68
C SER A 30 -7.63 -19.95 -9.63
N PRO A 31 -7.80 -20.88 -10.60
CA PRO A 31 -6.77 -21.16 -11.60
C PRO A 31 -6.46 -19.94 -12.48
N ALA A 32 -7.45 -19.06 -12.68
CA ALA A 32 -7.31 -17.83 -13.45
C ALA A 32 -6.36 -16.80 -12.81
N LEU A 33 -6.04 -16.96 -11.52
CA LEU A 33 -5.11 -16.11 -10.77
C LEU A 33 -3.75 -16.77 -10.54
N ARG A 34 -3.40 -17.80 -11.30
CA ARG A 34 -2.06 -18.43 -11.21
C ARG A 34 -0.97 -17.71 -12.01
N GLU A 35 -1.35 -16.66 -12.73
CA GLU A 35 -0.45 -15.83 -13.53
C GLU A 35 0.25 -14.74 -12.69
N SER A 36 1.16 -13.96 -13.32
CA SER A 36 1.86 -12.83 -12.68
C SER A 36 0.98 -11.99 -11.78
N PHE A 37 -0.22 -11.65 -12.25
CA PHE A 37 -1.16 -10.83 -11.50
C PHE A 37 -1.51 -11.44 -10.13
N GLY A 38 -1.84 -12.73 -10.06
CA GLY A 38 -2.17 -13.35 -8.77
C GLY A 38 -0.95 -13.63 -7.91
N VAL A 39 0.26 -13.68 -8.49
CA VAL A 39 1.51 -13.63 -7.71
C VAL A 39 1.63 -12.28 -7.02
N LEU A 40 1.44 -11.16 -7.75
CA LEU A 40 1.46 -9.81 -7.19
C LEU A 40 0.40 -9.67 -6.08
N CYS A 41 -0.86 -10.08 -6.33
CA CYS A 41 -1.92 -10.03 -5.30
C CYS A 41 -1.59 -10.86 -4.06
N LYS A 42 -0.95 -12.03 -4.24
CA LYS A 42 -0.54 -12.86 -3.09
C LYS A 42 0.50 -12.16 -2.23
N TRP A 43 1.45 -11.46 -2.85
CA TRP A 43 2.47 -10.70 -2.12
C TRP A 43 1.88 -9.45 -1.46
N GLN A 44 0.96 -8.75 -2.12
CA GLN A 44 0.19 -7.65 -1.54
C GLN A 44 -0.51 -8.10 -0.24
N MET A 45 -1.38 -9.11 -0.33
CA MET A 45 -2.16 -9.57 0.83
C MET A 45 -1.29 -10.11 1.98
N ARG A 46 -0.13 -10.71 1.67
CA ARG A 46 0.82 -11.14 2.72
C ARG A 46 1.47 -9.95 3.42
N THR A 47 1.79 -8.91 2.66
CA THR A 47 2.39 -7.70 3.19
C THR A 47 1.38 -6.93 4.03
N ASP A 48 0.15 -6.81 3.56
CA ASP A 48 -0.96 -6.18 4.27
C ASP A 48 -1.27 -6.90 5.59
N LEU A 49 -1.30 -8.24 5.59
CA LEU A 49 -1.40 -9.05 6.82
C LEU A 49 -0.23 -8.82 7.77
N THR A 50 0.99 -8.70 7.24
CA THR A 50 2.18 -8.44 8.06
C THR A 50 2.08 -7.09 8.73
N LEU A 51 1.72 -6.05 7.96
CA LEU A 51 1.51 -4.70 8.45
C LEU A 51 0.43 -4.69 9.54
N LEU A 52 -0.76 -5.22 9.25
CA LEU A 52 -1.88 -5.31 10.20
C LEU A 52 -1.49 -6.04 11.49
N LEU A 53 -0.77 -7.16 11.39
CA LEU A 53 -0.33 -7.92 12.55
C LEU A 53 0.65 -7.09 13.40
N VAL A 54 1.69 -6.56 12.77
CA VAL A 54 2.76 -5.83 13.46
C VAL A 54 2.21 -4.57 14.13
N THR A 55 1.45 -3.74 13.41
CA THR A 55 0.93 -2.49 13.96
C THR A 55 -0.13 -2.72 15.02
N SER A 56 -1.06 -3.66 14.82
CA SER A 56 -2.14 -3.89 15.78
C SER A 56 -1.63 -4.57 17.05
N VAL A 57 -0.77 -5.58 16.93
CA VAL A 57 -0.16 -6.21 18.11
C VAL A 57 0.64 -5.17 18.89
N TYR A 58 1.48 -4.37 18.21
CA TYR A 58 2.28 -3.35 18.89
C TYR A 58 1.41 -2.27 19.56
N SER A 59 0.34 -1.83 18.90
CA SER A 59 -0.58 -0.81 19.43
C SER A 59 -1.33 -1.30 20.67
N LEU A 60 -1.60 -2.61 20.77
CA LEU A 60 -2.35 -3.22 21.87
C LEU A 60 -1.49 -3.61 23.09
N ILE A 61 -0.15 -3.54 23.01
CA ILE A 61 0.71 -3.78 24.16
C ILE A 61 0.42 -2.73 25.25
N PRO A 62 0.13 -3.12 26.50
CA PRO A 62 -0.08 -2.15 27.58
C PRO A 62 1.19 -1.34 27.84
N ALA A 63 1.04 -0.06 28.20
CA ALA A 63 2.17 0.86 28.41
C ALA A 63 3.20 0.33 29.42
N SER A 64 2.78 -0.44 30.42
CA SER A 64 3.67 -1.06 31.43
C SER A 64 4.59 -2.15 30.88
N TYR A 65 4.23 -2.77 29.75
CA TYR A 65 4.99 -3.85 29.10
C TYR A 65 5.59 -3.43 27.76
N ALA A 66 5.20 -2.26 27.24
CA ALA A 66 5.67 -1.77 25.97
C ALA A 66 7.16 -1.42 26.06
N PRO A 67 7.94 -1.73 25.01
CA PRO A 67 9.30 -1.25 24.93
C PRO A 67 9.30 0.29 24.87
N SER A 68 10.34 0.93 25.40
CA SER A 68 10.48 2.38 25.29
C SER A 68 10.55 2.80 23.82
N ASN A 69 10.00 3.98 23.49
CA ASN A 69 9.95 4.46 22.10
C ASN A 69 11.32 4.46 21.40
N ASN A 70 12.38 4.81 22.13
CA ASN A 70 13.75 4.86 21.59
C ASN A 70 14.51 3.54 21.70
N SER A 71 13.85 2.45 22.10
CA SER A 71 14.52 1.14 22.16
C SER A 71 14.68 0.55 20.76
N LEU A 72 15.74 -0.25 20.57
CA LEU A 72 15.95 -0.99 19.33
C LEU A 72 14.74 -1.85 18.94
N ALA A 73 14.04 -2.43 19.92
CA ALA A 73 12.85 -3.24 19.68
C ALA A 73 11.69 -2.41 19.09
N ALA A 74 11.39 -1.24 19.67
CA ALA A 74 10.36 -0.34 19.16
C ALA A 74 10.68 0.14 17.73
N ILE A 75 11.92 0.59 17.51
CA ILE A 75 12.39 1.06 16.20
C ILE A 75 12.32 -0.05 15.15
N THR A 76 12.75 -1.27 15.50
CA THR A 76 12.69 -2.41 14.57
C THR A 76 11.25 -2.75 14.17
N ILE A 77 10.32 -2.70 15.13
CA ILE A 77 8.89 -2.95 14.87
C ILE A 77 8.34 -1.89 13.91
N THR A 78 8.66 -0.62 14.13
CA THR A 78 8.16 0.45 13.27
C THR A 78 8.80 0.41 11.88
N TYR A 79 10.06 -0.02 11.74
CA TYR A 79 10.68 -0.25 10.42
C TYR A 79 10.02 -1.40 9.67
N ILE A 80 9.68 -2.50 10.35
CA ILE A 80 8.95 -3.60 9.70
C ILE A 80 7.59 -3.12 9.21
N ALA A 81 6.88 -2.31 10.01
CA ALA A 81 5.60 -1.75 9.61
C ALA A 81 5.76 -0.81 8.40
N GLU A 82 6.73 0.09 8.42
CA GLU A 82 7.01 1.04 7.34
C GLU A 82 7.43 0.35 6.04
N ILE A 83 8.35 -0.64 6.11
CA ILE A 83 8.72 -1.45 4.96
C ILE A 83 7.49 -2.15 4.38
N SER A 84 6.63 -2.71 5.24
CA SER A 84 5.41 -3.38 4.79
C SER A 84 4.46 -2.39 4.11
N TYR A 85 4.30 -1.19 4.67
CA TYR A 85 3.47 -0.14 4.09
C TYR A 85 3.96 0.29 2.70
N HIS A 86 5.23 0.68 2.57
CA HIS A 86 5.76 1.11 1.28
C HIS A 86 5.88 -0.03 0.28
N TYR A 87 6.09 -1.27 0.74
CA TYR A 87 6.08 -2.43 -0.16
C TYR A 87 4.68 -2.74 -0.69
N SER A 88 3.65 -2.52 0.15
CA SER A 88 2.24 -2.54 -0.27
C SER A 88 1.96 -1.45 -1.31
N GLY A 89 2.46 -0.23 -1.09
CA GLY A 89 2.47 0.86 -2.09
C GLY A 89 3.09 0.45 -3.43
N ALA A 90 4.29 -0.12 -3.40
CA ALA A 90 4.99 -0.59 -4.60
C ALA A 90 4.23 -1.69 -5.37
N MET A 91 3.35 -2.48 -4.73
CA MET A 91 2.51 -3.43 -5.46
C MET A 91 1.50 -2.73 -6.35
N HIS A 92 1.01 -1.54 -5.97
CA HIS A 92 0.10 -0.75 -6.81
C HIS A 92 0.78 -0.29 -8.10
N ASP A 93 2.04 0.13 -8.04
CA ASP A 93 2.86 0.40 -9.22
C ASP A 93 2.99 -0.85 -10.09
N LEU A 94 3.33 -2.00 -9.48
CA LEU A 94 3.49 -3.26 -10.22
C LEU A 94 2.17 -3.75 -10.83
N PHE A 95 1.02 -3.44 -10.23
CA PHE A 95 -0.28 -3.72 -10.83
C PHE A 95 -0.52 -2.87 -12.09
N ALA A 96 -0.19 -1.58 -12.04
CA ALA A 96 -0.26 -0.70 -13.20
C ALA A 96 0.69 -1.15 -14.32
N VAL A 97 1.94 -1.49 -13.99
CA VAL A 97 2.92 -2.05 -14.94
C VAL A 97 2.43 -3.37 -15.53
N ASN A 98 1.87 -4.27 -14.70
CA ASN A 98 1.33 -5.54 -15.17
C ASN A 98 0.20 -5.32 -16.18
N ARG A 99 -0.75 -4.41 -15.91
CA ARG A 99 -1.82 -4.07 -16.87
C ARG A 99 -1.24 -3.52 -18.16
N PHE A 100 -0.34 -2.55 -18.04
CA PHE A 100 0.31 -1.91 -19.17
C PHE A 100 0.99 -2.93 -20.09
N ILE A 101 1.80 -3.84 -19.54
CA ILE A 101 2.49 -4.87 -20.32
C ILE A 101 1.50 -5.83 -20.98
N TYR A 102 0.52 -6.33 -20.23
CA TYR A 102 -0.41 -7.33 -20.76
C TYR A 102 -1.27 -6.79 -21.91
N ILE A 103 -1.58 -5.50 -21.90
CA ILE A 103 -2.50 -4.86 -22.86
C ILE A 103 -1.73 -4.23 -24.03
N VAL A 104 -0.71 -3.42 -23.72
CA VAL A 104 0.05 -2.67 -24.73
C VAL A 104 1.10 -3.54 -25.41
N PHE A 105 1.70 -4.50 -24.68
CA PHE A 105 2.79 -5.35 -25.17
C PHE A 105 2.50 -6.86 -25.01
N PRO A 106 1.49 -7.41 -25.71
CA PRO A 106 1.08 -8.82 -25.54
C PRO A 106 2.23 -9.82 -25.79
N MET A 107 3.15 -9.51 -26.70
CA MET A 107 4.32 -10.35 -26.99
C MET A 107 5.34 -10.43 -25.84
N LYS A 108 5.27 -9.53 -24.85
CA LYS A 108 6.18 -9.47 -23.70
C LYS A 108 5.61 -10.11 -22.43
N GLN A 109 4.38 -10.64 -22.47
CA GLN A 109 3.73 -11.25 -21.31
C GLN A 109 4.56 -12.39 -20.71
N GLN A 110 5.13 -13.29 -21.53
CA GLN A 110 5.94 -14.39 -21.00
C GLN A 110 7.24 -13.91 -20.33
N ALA A 111 7.89 -12.88 -20.90
CA ALA A 111 9.07 -12.29 -20.31
C ALA A 111 8.74 -11.65 -18.95
N TRP A 112 7.60 -10.96 -18.86
CA TRP A 112 7.10 -10.40 -17.61
C TRP A 112 6.79 -11.47 -16.55
N ARG A 113 6.14 -12.58 -16.94
CA ARG A 113 5.90 -13.73 -16.04
C ARG A 113 7.17 -14.25 -15.39
N ASN A 114 8.22 -14.42 -16.19
CA ASN A 114 9.51 -14.90 -15.70
C ASN A 114 10.23 -13.85 -14.83
N ALA A 115 10.01 -12.55 -15.10
CA ALA A 115 10.63 -11.44 -14.38
C ALA A 115 9.92 -11.10 -13.06
N THR A 116 8.60 -11.35 -12.96
CA THR A 116 7.76 -10.93 -11.82
C THR A 116 8.36 -11.30 -10.46
N PRO A 117 8.81 -12.56 -10.20
CA PRO A 117 9.39 -12.90 -8.91
C PRO A 117 10.68 -12.14 -8.58
N LYS A 118 11.50 -11.82 -9.60
CA LYS A 118 12.75 -11.07 -9.43
C LYS A 118 12.47 -9.61 -9.13
N ILE A 119 11.51 -9.02 -9.83
CA ILE A 119 11.07 -7.64 -9.63
C ILE A 119 10.53 -7.47 -8.20
N LEU A 120 9.75 -8.42 -7.69
CA LEU A 120 9.27 -8.40 -6.30
C LEU A 120 10.42 -8.32 -5.28
N VAL A 121 11.48 -9.11 -5.47
CA VAL A 121 12.66 -9.05 -4.59
C VAL A 121 13.38 -7.70 -4.72
N VAL A 122 13.54 -7.18 -5.94
CA VAL A 122 14.15 -5.87 -6.17
C VAL A 122 13.34 -4.76 -5.52
N SER A 123 12.01 -4.79 -5.63
CA SER A 123 11.11 -3.86 -4.94
C SER A 123 11.32 -3.93 -3.43
N ALA A 124 11.40 -5.13 -2.84
CA ALA A 124 11.62 -5.26 -1.40
C ALA A 124 12.95 -4.63 -0.95
N VAL A 125 14.00 -4.77 -1.76
CA VAL A 125 15.31 -4.15 -1.50
C VAL A 125 15.22 -2.63 -1.60
N ILE A 126 14.60 -2.09 -2.66
CA ILE A 126 14.43 -0.64 -2.84
C ILE A 126 13.66 -0.04 -1.66
N ILE A 127 12.58 -0.70 -1.22
CA ILE A 127 11.76 -0.23 -0.11
C ILE A 127 12.51 -0.33 1.23
N ALA A 128 13.30 -1.38 1.46
CA ALA A 128 14.16 -1.43 2.63
C ALA A 128 15.17 -0.28 2.65
N PHE A 129 15.77 0.07 1.49
CA PHE A 129 16.63 1.24 1.39
C PHE A 129 15.88 2.55 1.62
N HIS A 130 14.65 2.68 1.09
CA HIS A 130 13.77 3.83 1.34
C HIS A 130 13.58 4.06 2.84
N THR A 131 13.17 3.04 3.60
CA THR A 131 13.01 3.14 5.06
C THR A 131 14.31 3.49 5.78
N ILE A 132 15.45 2.95 5.34
CA ILE A 132 16.74 3.25 5.98
C ILE A 132 17.15 4.72 5.79
N ILE A 133 16.68 5.41 4.74
CA ILE A 133 17.01 6.83 4.50
C ILE A 133 16.62 7.72 5.69
N MET A 134 15.52 7.43 6.41
CA MET A 134 15.17 8.15 7.64
C MET A 134 16.34 8.17 8.62
N THR A 135 16.85 6.98 8.95
CA THR A 135 17.99 6.81 9.87
C THR A 135 19.29 7.45 9.36
N ILE A 136 19.48 7.49 8.04
CA ILE A 136 20.66 8.11 7.42
C ILE A 136 20.60 9.64 7.59
N LEU A 137 19.42 10.23 7.47
CA LEU A 137 19.22 11.67 7.65
C LEU A 137 19.38 12.07 9.13
N ASP A 138 18.77 11.31 10.04
CA ASP A 138 18.94 11.48 11.48
C ASP A 138 18.72 10.13 12.19
N VAL A 139 19.65 9.73 13.04
CA VAL A 139 19.57 8.48 13.81
C VAL A 139 18.38 8.44 14.76
N ASN A 140 17.83 9.60 15.12
CA ASN A 140 16.64 9.71 15.96
C ASN A 140 15.36 9.85 15.15
N LEU A 141 15.42 9.99 13.81
CA LEU A 141 14.25 10.07 12.96
C LEU A 141 13.70 8.68 12.68
N HIS A 142 12.59 8.34 13.33
CA HIS A 142 11.88 7.09 13.14
C HIS A 142 10.38 7.25 13.45
N TRP A 143 9.59 6.29 13.00
CA TRP A 143 8.19 6.18 13.42
C TRP A 143 8.09 5.71 14.86
N LEU A 144 7.14 6.27 15.59
CA LEU A 144 6.71 5.82 16.91
C LEU A 144 5.19 5.73 16.99
N TYR A 145 4.73 4.92 17.94
CA TYR A 145 3.33 4.89 18.35
C TYR A 145 3.21 5.52 19.73
N ASP A 146 2.62 6.72 19.78
CA ASP A 146 2.38 7.42 21.03
C ASP A 146 1.18 6.81 21.73
N ARG A 147 1.43 6.18 22.88
CA ARG A 147 0.42 5.47 23.67
C ARG A 147 -0.46 6.38 24.52
N GLU A 148 -0.06 7.63 24.73
CA GLU A 148 -0.88 8.60 25.44
C GLU A 148 -1.99 9.13 24.53
N THR A 149 -1.62 9.42 23.29
CA THR A 149 -2.53 9.98 22.28
C THR A 149 -3.13 8.94 21.32
N TYR A 150 -2.60 7.71 21.31
CA TYR A 150 -2.97 6.62 20.39
C TYR A 150 -2.70 6.97 18.92
N LEU A 151 -1.62 7.72 18.65
CA LEU A 151 -1.25 8.19 17.33
C LEU A 151 0.02 7.52 16.82
N TRP A 152 0.02 7.18 15.54
CA TRP A 152 1.24 6.90 14.79
C TRP A 152 1.81 8.22 14.29
N GLN A 153 3.07 8.50 14.61
CA GLN A 153 3.75 9.72 14.19
C GLN A 153 5.26 9.49 14.09
N MET A 154 5.94 10.31 13.29
CA MET A 154 7.40 10.37 13.33
C MET A 154 7.87 11.14 14.55
N THR A 155 9.03 10.79 15.08
CA THR A 155 9.76 11.60 16.06
C THR A 155 9.96 13.03 15.57
N ASP A 156 9.94 13.99 16.48
CA ASP A 156 10.25 15.39 16.18
C ASP A 156 11.76 15.64 16.22
N THR A 157 12.35 15.90 15.05
CA THR A 157 13.78 16.14 14.83
C THR A 157 13.94 17.29 13.82
N PRO A 158 15.11 17.93 13.73
CA PRO A 158 15.36 18.96 12.72
C PRO A 158 15.14 18.48 11.27
N TRP A 159 15.22 17.17 11.03
CA TRP A 159 15.03 16.55 9.72
C TRP A 159 13.60 16.07 9.45
N THR A 160 12.72 16.03 10.46
CA THR A 160 11.37 15.48 10.35
C THR A 160 10.54 16.25 9.31
N GLU A 161 10.56 17.58 9.36
CA GLU A 161 9.82 18.39 8.39
C GLU A 161 10.35 18.19 6.97
N PHE A 162 11.67 18.12 6.81
CA PHE A 162 12.30 17.88 5.51
C PHE A 162 11.89 16.52 4.94
N TYR A 163 11.96 15.47 5.76
CA TYR A 163 11.61 14.11 5.37
C TYR A 163 10.14 14.02 4.94
N ILE A 164 9.22 14.52 5.76
CA ILE A 164 7.78 14.45 5.47
C ILE A 164 7.42 15.29 4.24
N LYS A 165 7.85 16.57 4.19
CA LYS A 165 7.38 17.49 3.15
C LYS A 165 8.02 17.28 1.79
N TYR A 166 9.27 16.81 1.76
CA TYR A 166 9.99 16.64 0.51
C TYR A 166 10.12 15.17 0.17
N PHE A 167 10.73 14.35 1.04
CA PHE A 167 11.02 12.97 0.67
C PHE A 167 9.74 12.14 0.50
N GLU A 168 8.88 12.06 1.52
CA GLU A 168 7.64 11.29 1.49
C GLU A 168 6.65 11.82 0.44
N VAL A 169 6.38 13.13 0.43
CA VAL A 169 5.44 13.72 -0.53
C VAL A 169 5.91 13.52 -1.97
N TYR A 170 7.20 13.72 -2.29
CA TYR A 170 7.69 13.50 -3.65
C TYR A 170 7.67 12.02 -4.02
N TRP A 171 8.01 11.13 -3.09
CA TRP A 171 7.94 9.68 -3.31
C TRP A 171 6.50 9.26 -3.64
N SER A 172 5.54 9.56 -2.77
CA SER A 172 4.14 9.19 -3.00
C SER A 172 3.53 9.87 -4.24
N THR A 173 3.94 11.11 -4.53
CA THR A 173 3.52 11.79 -5.78
C THR A 173 4.09 11.11 -7.02
N ALA A 174 5.34 10.61 -6.96
CA ALA A 174 5.96 9.90 -8.06
C ALA A 174 5.27 8.56 -8.33
N GLU A 175 4.95 7.78 -7.29
CA GLU A 175 4.16 6.54 -7.40
C GLU A 175 2.79 6.81 -8.03
N LEU A 176 2.03 7.77 -7.49
CA LEU A 176 0.72 8.12 -8.02
C LEU A 176 0.79 8.59 -9.49
N THR A 177 1.80 9.40 -9.82
CA THR A 177 2.02 9.87 -11.20
C THR A 177 2.33 8.71 -12.14
N LEU A 178 3.14 7.74 -11.69
CA LEU A 178 3.46 6.55 -12.47
C LEU A 178 2.20 5.72 -12.74
N ILE A 179 1.40 5.42 -11.71
CA ILE A 179 0.15 4.66 -11.83
C ILE A 179 -0.79 5.34 -12.83
N VAL A 180 -1.07 6.63 -12.60
CA VAL A 180 -1.99 7.41 -13.46
C VAL A 180 -1.48 7.47 -14.90
N SER A 181 -0.18 7.63 -15.11
CA SER A 181 0.41 7.68 -16.46
C SER A 181 0.27 6.34 -17.17
N LEU A 182 0.64 5.24 -16.53
CA LEU A 182 0.57 3.90 -17.12
C LEU A 182 -0.87 3.47 -17.41
N ASP A 183 -1.79 3.73 -16.49
CA ASP A 183 -3.21 3.43 -16.70
C ASP A 183 -3.80 4.33 -17.79
N SER A 184 -3.45 5.62 -17.86
CA SER A 184 -3.87 6.51 -18.94
C SER A 184 -3.41 6.01 -20.31
N ILE A 185 -2.14 5.62 -20.45
CA ILE A 185 -1.63 5.05 -21.72
C ILE A 185 -2.39 3.77 -22.07
N THR A 186 -2.63 2.92 -21.07
CA THR A 186 -3.38 1.66 -21.23
C THR A 186 -4.80 1.92 -21.73
N PHE A 187 -5.52 2.88 -21.13
CA PHE A 187 -6.87 3.25 -21.55
C PHE A 187 -6.90 3.84 -22.95
N VAL A 188 -5.99 4.77 -23.25
CA VAL A 188 -5.85 5.38 -24.57
C VAL A 188 -5.60 4.32 -25.63
N TYR A 189 -4.72 3.35 -25.36
CA TYR A 189 -4.44 2.24 -26.28
C TYR A 189 -5.69 1.38 -26.55
N ILE A 190 -6.47 1.05 -25.51
CA ILE A 190 -7.73 0.29 -25.66
C ILE A 190 -8.72 1.07 -26.54
N ILE A 191 -8.89 2.38 -26.30
CA ILE A 191 -9.79 3.24 -27.06
C ILE A 191 -9.37 3.30 -28.55
N PHE A 192 -8.09 3.49 -28.83
CA PHE A 192 -7.57 3.53 -30.21
C PHE A 192 -7.68 2.19 -30.93
N LYS A 193 -7.46 1.07 -30.23
CA LYS A 193 -7.62 -0.25 -30.84
C LYS A 193 -9.09 -0.51 -31.19
N LYS A 194 -10.02 -0.05 -30.35
CA LYS A 194 -11.47 -0.17 -30.58
C LYS A 194 -11.93 0.67 -31.77
N SER A 195 -11.40 1.87 -31.98
CA SER A 195 -11.76 2.68 -33.15
C SER A 195 -11.30 2.07 -34.48
N LYS A 196 -10.31 1.17 -34.46
CA LYS A 196 -9.79 0.48 -35.66
C LYS A 196 -10.44 -0.86 -35.97
N VAL A 197 -11.14 -1.50 -35.02
CA VAL A 197 -11.72 -2.85 -35.20
C VAL A 197 -13.25 -2.76 -35.23
N ILE A 198 -13.81 -2.73 -36.44
CA ILE A 198 -15.26 -2.77 -36.70
C ILE A 198 -15.64 -4.23 -37.02
N THR A 199 -15.60 -5.14 -36.03
CA THR A 199 -16.06 -6.53 -36.24
C THR A 199 -16.65 -7.15 -34.97
N PRO A 200 -17.64 -8.05 -35.07
CA PRO A 200 -18.50 -8.47 -33.95
C PRO A 200 -17.88 -9.44 -32.93
N GLU A 201 -16.59 -9.80 -33.02
CA GLU A 201 -15.88 -10.62 -32.02
C GLU A 201 -15.64 -9.90 -30.67
N ILE A 202 -16.06 -8.64 -30.55
CA ILE A 202 -15.82 -7.72 -29.43
C ILE A 202 -16.45 -8.16 -28.09
N HIS A 203 -17.45 -9.05 -28.10
CA HIS A 203 -18.19 -9.38 -26.87
C HIS A 203 -17.36 -10.11 -25.80
N ILE A 204 -16.34 -10.89 -26.18
CA ILE A 204 -15.48 -11.61 -25.21
C ILE A 204 -14.42 -10.69 -24.60
N ASN A 205 -13.97 -9.63 -25.31
CA ASN A 205 -12.97 -8.68 -24.81
C ASN A 205 -13.53 -7.68 -23.80
N ARG A 206 -14.80 -7.28 -23.95
CA ARG A 206 -15.42 -6.23 -23.13
C ARG A 206 -15.45 -6.56 -21.63
N ARG A 207 -15.63 -7.84 -21.26
CA ARG A 207 -15.62 -8.28 -19.85
C ARG A 207 -14.23 -8.20 -19.22
N THR A 208 -13.19 -8.52 -19.98
CA THR A 208 -11.80 -8.39 -19.53
C THR A 208 -11.42 -6.92 -19.38
N GLU A 209 -11.82 -6.08 -20.33
CA GLU A 209 -11.62 -4.62 -20.28
C GLU A 209 -12.31 -3.95 -19.09
N THR A 210 -13.61 -4.23 -18.87
CA THR A 210 -14.34 -3.68 -17.70
C THR A 210 -13.69 -4.08 -16.38
N ARG A 211 -13.16 -5.32 -16.28
CA ARG A 211 -12.42 -5.75 -15.10
C ARG A 211 -11.11 -4.99 -14.91
N LEU A 212 -10.39 -4.70 -15.98
CA LEU A 212 -9.13 -3.95 -15.95
C LEU A 212 -9.35 -2.46 -15.60
N VAL A 213 -10.40 -1.86 -16.14
CA VAL A 213 -10.85 -0.50 -15.77
C VAL A 213 -11.20 -0.44 -14.29
N LEU A 214 -12.06 -1.35 -13.84
CA LEU A 214 -12.47 -1.43 -12.44
C LEU A 214 -11.26 -1.63 -11.53
N GLN A 215 -10.32 -2.49 -11.92
CA GLN A 215 -9.10 -2.73 -11.16
C GLN A 215 -8.24 -1.46 -11.02
N SER A 216 -8.06 -0.69 -12.09
CA SER A 216 -7.32 0.58 -12.05
C SER A 216 -8.00 1.59 -11.11
N PHE A 217 -9.32 1.79 -11.23
CA PHE A 217 -10.05 2.66 -10.33
C PHE A 217 -9.99 2.20 -8.86
N CYS A 218 -10.20 0.91 -8.61
CA CYS A 218 -10.16 0.35 -7.26
C CYS A 218 -8.79 0.46 -6.61
N GLN A 219 -7.69 0.42 -7.38
CA GLN A 219 -6.33 0.58 -6.85
C GLN A 219 -5.95 2.03 -6.59
N CYS A 220 -6.42 2.97 -7.42
CA CYS A 220 -6.16 4.39 -7.20
C CYS A 220 -6.85 4.93 -5.94
N ILE A 221 -7.98 4.36 -5.51
CA ILE A 221 -8.74 4.82 -4.33
C ILE A 221 -7.89 4.75 -3.05
N PRO A 222 -7.35 3.60 -2.61
CA PRO A 222 -6.55 3.51 -1.40
C PRO A 222 -5.33 4.45 -1.42
N VAL A 223 -4.55 4.44 -2.51
CA VAL A 223 -3.34 5.27 -2.65
C VAL A 223 -3.67 6.76 -2.58
N THR A 224 -4.71 7.21 -3.30
CA THR A 224 -5.14 8.62 -3.27
C THR A 224 -5.71 9.00 -1.90
N THR A 225 -6.44 8.08 -1.27
CA THR A 225 -7.05 8.30 0.06
C THR A 225 -5.98 8.51 1.12
N VAL A 226 -4.93 7.68 1.15
CA VAL A 226 -3.81 7.89 2.09
C VAL A 226 -3.14 9.23 1.85
N ASN A 227 -2.79 9.55 0.60
CA ASN A 227 -2.12 10.80 0.26
C ASN A 227 -2.92 12.03 0.70
N ILE A 228 -4.22 12.07 0.37
CA ILE A 228 -5.08 13.20 0.74
C ILE A 228 -5.24 13.28 2.26
N ILE A 229 -5.58 12.16 2.91
CA ILE A 229 -5.87 12.16 4.34
C ILE A 229 -4.60 12.49 5.15
N PHE A 230 -3.48 11.83 4.84
CA PHE A 230 -2.26 11.95 5.62
C PHE A 230 -1.59 13.32 5.46
N PHE A 231 -1.46 13.82 4.22
CA PHE A 231 -0.72 15.07 3.97
C PHE A 231 -1.58 16.33 4.10
N PHE A 232 -2.89 16.26 3.86
CA PHE A 232 -3.74 17.46 3.80
C PHE A 232 -4.83 17.52 4.87
N ILE A 233 -5.39 16.39 5.31
CA ILE A 233 -6.51 16.40 6.27
C ILE A 233 -6.02 16.23 7.71
N LEU A 234 -5.11 15.29 7.97
CA LEU A 234 -4.58 15.01 9.31
C LEU A 234 -3.97 16.24 9.98
N PRO A 235 -3.15 17.09 9.32
CA PRO A 235 -2.57 18.27 9.95
C PRO A 235 -3.61 19.29 10.44
N GLU A 236 -4.72 19.44 9.70
CA GLU A 236 -5.79 20.39 10.00
C GLU A 236 -6.86 19.82 10.95
N THR A 237 -6.78 18.54 11.29
CA THR A 237 -7.80 17.86 12.10
C THR A 237 -7.66 18.22 13.58
N THR A 238 -8.73 18.70 14.20
CA THR A 238 -8.74 19.07 15.64
C THR A 238 -9.33 17.98 16.54
N SER A 239 -10.26 17.17 16.03
CA SER A 239 -10.93 16.12 16.81
C SER A 239 -9.97 14.97 17.18
N PRO A 240 -9.79 14.64 18.47
CA PRO A 240 -8.87 13.58 18.90
C PRO A 240 -9.20 12.20 18.31
N ASN A 241 -10.49 11.85 18.23
CA ASN A 241 -10.90 10.56 17.66
C ASN A 241 -10.61 10.50 16.15
N LEU A 242 -10.77 11.62 15.43
CA LEU A 242 -10.43 11.67 14.00
C LEU A 242 -8.92 11.62 13.78
N LYS A 243 -8.11 12.24 14.66
CA LYS A 243 -6.64 12.10 14.60
C LYS A 243 -6.20 10.64 14.73
N ILE A 244 -6.83 9.86 15.60
CA ILE A 244 -6.54 8.42 15.74
C ILE A 244 -6.83 7.69 14.41
N VAL A 245 -8.00 7.96 13.81
CA VAL A 245 -8.40 7.34 12.53
C VAL A 245 -7.45 7.76 11.40
N PHE A 246 -7.17 9.05 11.25
CA PHE A 246 -6.35 9.58 10.16
C PHE A 246 -4.85 9.27 10.31
N SER A 247 -4.31 9.25 11.54
CA SER A 247 -2.93 8.79 11.78
C SER A 247 -2.76 7.30 11.52
N SER A 248 -3.84 6.52 11.57
CA SER A 248 -3.85 5.08 11.25
C SER A 248 -4.29 4.80 9.81
N ILE A 249 -4.48 5.82 8.97
CA ILE A 249 -5.08 5.63 7.64
C ILE A 249 -4.25 4.69 6.77
N TRP A 250 -2.93 4.76 6.88
CA TRP A 250 -1.96 3.90 6.20
C TRP A 250 -2.07 2.41 6.59
N ILE A 251 -2.72 2.11 7.72
CA ILE A 251 -3.07 0.74 8.16
C ILE A 251 -4.48 0.37 7.67
N VAL A 252 -5.41 1.32 7.74
CA VAL A 252 -6.82 1.12 7.35
C VAL A 252 -6.96 0.87 5.85
N THR A 253 -6.14 1.50 5.02
CA THR A 253 -6.22 1.33 3.56
C THR A 253 -5.91 -0.08 3.09
N ASN A 254 -5.22 -0.89 3.88
CA ASN A 254 -5.04 -2.32 3.60
C ASN A 254 -6.38 -3.07 3.60
N MET A 255 -7.40 -2.57 4.30
CA MET A 255 -8.76 -3.11 4.23
C MET A 255 -9.44 -2.81 2.90
N ILE A 256 -9.02 -1.74 2.22
CA ILE A 256 -9.55 -1.31 0.92
C ILE A 256 -8.86 -2.09 -0.21
N ASP A 257 -7.62 -2.53 0.00
CA ASP A 257 -6.83 -3.31 -0.97
C ASP A 257 -7.27 -4.77 -1.11
N ALA A 258 -7.95 -5.32 -0.11
CA ALA A 258 -8.34 -6.74 -0.01
C ALA A 258 -9.74 -7.04 -0.57
#